data_AF-A0AAU8EQA0-F1
#
_entry.id   AF-A0AAU8EQA0-F1
#
_cell.length_a   1.000
_cell.length_b   1.000
_cell.length_c   1.000
_cell.angle_alpha   90.00
_cell.angle_beta   90.00
_cell.angle_gamma   90.00
#
_symmetry.space_group_name_H-M   'P 1'
#
loop_
_entity.id
_entity.type
_entity.pdbx_description
1 polymer ?
#
loop_
_entity_poly.entity_id
_entity_poly.type
_entity_poly.pdbx_seq_one_letter_code
_entity_poly.pdbx_strand_id
1 'polypeptide(L)'
;MSRDELSIFSWVAATVFALAVGVWRPRRLHWTVLGSVLLFAALNAGAGIYVLNHVGDPRWSAGEPPLSAPSFSGTPMVGQFLGPLDDSLNAVVGGVNAFLAFKQALPIALGFLGTSGWALLVSFPLGILATVISYILERRRKADFEKYRATVDQLKVELEQVKRQISSGNSLDTALPAGDEVTDVRPELLRRG
;
A
#
# COMPACT_ATOMS: atom_id res chain seq x y z
N MET A 1 -9.89 -24.74 0.68
CA MET A 1 -9.25 -23.59 0.04
C MET A 1 -8.10 -24.12 -0.79
N SER A 2 -8.12 -23.88 -2.10
CA SER A 2 -7.07 -24.34 -3.02
C SER A 2 -5.86 -23.40 -3.01
N ARG A 3 -4.73 -23.84 -3.56
CA ARG A 3 -3.52 -23.01 -3.74
C ARG A 3 -3.82 -21.71 -4.48
N ASP A 4 -4.60 -21.80 -5.54
CA ASP A 4 -4.93 -20.66 -6.39
C ASP A 4 -5.81 -19.67 -5.65
N GLU A 5 -6.77 -20.16 -4.85
CA GLU A 5 -7.59 -19.31 -3.99
C GLU A 5 -6.75 -18.52 -2.98
N LEU A 6 -5.81 -19.16 -2.26
CA LEU A 6 -4.92 -18.48 -1.32
C LEU A 6 -4.06 -17.40 -1.98
N SER A 7 -3.52 -17.69 -3.16
CA SER A 7 -2.74 -16.73 -3.94
C SER A 7 -3.59 -15.53 -4.36
N ILE A 8 -4.80 -15.80 -4.86
CA ILE A 8 -5.77 -14.77 -5.27
C ILE A 8 -6.19 -13.92 -4.07
N PHE A 9 -6.50 -14.50 -2.91
CA PHE A 9 -6.88 -13.74 -1.72
C PHE A 9 -5.76 -12.80 -1.26
N SER A 10 -4.51 -13.25 -1.31
CA SER A 10 -3.35 -12.44 -0.95
C SER A 10 -3.23 -11.21 -1.86
N TRP A 11 -3.44 -11.40 -3.16
CA TRP A 11 -3.44 -10.33 -4.15
C TRP A 11 -4.64 -9.39 -4.04
N VAL A 12 -5.84 -9.95 -3.88
CA VAL A 12 -7.10 -9.20 -3.77
C VAL A 12 -7.11 -8.36 -2.51
N ALA A 13 -6.69 -8.91 -1.36
CA ALA A 13 -6.62 -8.15 -0.12
C ALA A 13 -5.63 -6.97 -0.23
N ALA A 14 -4.46 -7.19 -0.85
CA ALA A 14 -3.49 -6.13 -1.08
C ALA A 14 -4.03 -5.03 -2.02
N THR A 15 -4.64 -5.42 -3.14
CA THR A 15 -5.20 -4.44 -4.11
C THR A 15 -6.39 -3.67 -3.53
N VAL A 16 -7.30 -4.34 -2.83
CA VAL A 16 -8.42 -3.67 -2.14
C VAL A 16 -7.90 -2.71 -1.08
N PHE A 17 -6.89 -3.10 -0.30
CA PHE A 17 -6.27 -2.22 0.68
C PHE A 17 -5.61 -1.00 0.02
N ALA A 18 -4.83 -1.20 -1.05
CA ALA A 18 -4.21 -0.13 -1.80
C ALA A 18 -5.23 0.86 -2.37
N LEU A 19 -6.33 0.35 -2.94
CA LEU A 19 -7.40 1.17 -3.50
C LEU A 19 -8.18 1.92 -2.41
N ALA A 20 -8.62 1.24 -1.36
CA ALA A 20 -9.41 1.83 -0.29
C ALA A 20 -8.64 2.93 0.45
N VAL A 21 -7.40 2.65 0.84
CA VAL A 21 -6.56 3.63 1.57
C VAL A 21 -6.05 4.72 0.63
N GLY A 22 -5.73 4.38 -0.62
CA GLY A 22 -5.29 5.34 -1.63
C GLY A 22 -6.36 6.38 -1.98
N VAL A 23 -7.62 5.95 -2.11
CA VAL A 23 -8.77 6.83 -2.33
C VAL A 23 -9.07 7.68 -1.09
N TRP A 24 -8.95 7.11 0.11
CA TRP A 24 -9.20 7.85 1.36
C TRP A 24 -8.11 8.89 1.69
N ARG A 25 -6.84 8.57 1.42
CA ARG A 25 -5.69 9.45 1.73
C ARG A 25 -4.79 9.67 0.50
N PRO A 26 -5.28 10.38 -0.52
CA PRO A 26 -4.53 10.61 -1.76
C PRO A 26 -3.23 11.38 -1.56
N ARG A 27 -3.12 12.17 -0.47
CA ARG A 27 -1.89 12.89 -0.11
C ARG A 27 -0.82 12.02 0.53
N ARG A 28 -1.13 10.77 0.89
CA ARG A 28 -0.21 9.80 1.51
C ARG A 28 -0.07 8.51 0.69
N LEU A 29 -0.28 8.58 -0.63
CA LEU A 29 -0.23 7.42 -1.52
C LEU A 29 1.06 6.59 -1.35
N HIS A 30 2.21 7.23 -1.16
CA HIS A 30 3.49 6.55 -0.93
C HIS A 30 3.47 5.63 0.32
N TRP A 31 2.81 6.03 1.41
CA TRP A 31 2.61 5.16 2.59
C TRP A 31 1.59 4.05 2.34
N THR A 32 0.60 4.29 1.48
CA THR A 32 -0.39 3.27 1.12
C THR A 32 0.22 2.14 0.29
N VAL A 33 1.12 2.47 -0.63
CA VAL A 33 1.87 1.47 -1.41
C VAL A 33 2.74 0.63 -0.48
N LEU A 34 3.51 1.28 0.42
CA LEU A 34 4.34 0.57 1.40
C LEU A 34 3.49 -0.36 2.28
N GLY A 35 2.37 0.14 2.81
CA GLY A 35 1.45 -0.63 3.64
C GLY A 35 0.85 -1.82 2.90
N SER A 36 0.49 -1.65 1.63
CA SER A 36 -0.02 -2.74 0.78
C SER A 36 1.02 -3.83 0.55
N VAL A 37 2.29 -3.46 0.31
CA VAL A 37 3.37 -4.42 0.11
C VAL A 37 3.66 -5.19 1.40
N LEU A 38 3.64 -4.52 2.56
CA LEU A 38 3.82 -5.17 3.86
C LEU A 38 2.65 -6.12 4.19
N LEU A 39 1.41 -5.71 3.90
CA LEU A 39 0.23 -6.55 4.09
C LEU A 39 0.30 -7.79 3.18
N PHE A 40 0.68 -7.60 1.91
CA PHE A 40 0.88 -8.71 0.97
C PHE A 40 1.94 -9.70 1.47
N ALA A 41 3.07 -9.21 1.98
CA ALA A 41 4.10 -10.05 2.58
C ALA A 41 3.56 -10.86 3.76
N ALA A 42 2.87 -10.20 4.70
CA ALA A 42 2.29 -10.85 5.87
C ALA A 42 1.28 -11.95 5.50
N LEU A 43 0.42 -11.70 4.50
CA LEU A 43 -0.57 -12.68 4.04
C LEU A 43 0.11 -13.89 3.38
N ASN A 44 1.14 -13.67 2.57
CA ASN A 44 1.89 -14.77 1.96
C ASN A 44 2.66 -15.60 3.02
N ALA A 45 3.28 -14.95 4.01
CA ALA A 45 3.91 -15.66 5.12
C ALA A 45 2.89 -16.50 5.90
N GLY A 46 1.71 -15.93 6.19
CA GLY A 46 0.61 -16.64 6.85
C GLY A 46 0.11 -17.84 6.03
N ALA A 47 -0.02 -17.70 4.72
CA ALA A 47 -0.39 -18.78 3.82
C ALA A 47 0.64 -19.92 3.82
N GLY A 48 1.93 -19.60 3.82
CA GLY A 48 3.00 -20.60 3.93
C GLY A 48 2.93 -21.40 5.25
N ILE A 49 2.71 -20.70 6.37
CA ILE A 49 2.52 -21.34 7.69
C ILE A 49 1.25 -22.20 7.69
N TYR A 50 0.15 -21.72 7.10
CA TYR A 50 -1.10 -22.46 7.02
C TYR A 50 -0.94 -23.79 6.27
N VAL A 51 -0.22 -23.79 5.14
CA VAL A 51 0.10 -25.00 4.37
C VAL A 51 0.93 -25.98 5.21
N LEU A 52 1.94 -25.50 5.93
CA LEU A 52 2.75 -26.34 6.83
C LEU A 52 1.97 -26.91 8.01
N ASN A 53 0.92 -26.22 8.47
CA ASN A 53 0.06 -26.72 9.55
C ASN A 53 -0.97 -27.75 9.06
N HIS A 54 -1.21 -27.85 7.75
CA HIS A 54 -2.18 -28.77 7.14
C HIS A 54 -1.48 -29.82 6.26
N VAL A 55 -0.30 -30.27 6.68
CA VAL A 55 0.44 -31.34 6.00
C VAL A 55 -0.38 -32.63 6.03
N GLY A 56 -0.60 -33.22 4.85
CA GLY A 56 -1.43 -34.41 4.66
C GLY A 56 -2.82 -34.14 4.06
N ASP A 57 -3.25 -32.88 3.94
CA ASP A 57 -4.42 -32.55 3.13
C ASP A 57 -4.10 -32.82 1.64
N PRO A 58 -4.91 -33.63 0.92
CA PRO A 58 -4.73 -33.94 -0.50
C PRO A 58 -4.65 -32.71 -1.39
N ARG A 59 -5.14 -31.55 -0.93
CA ARG A 59 -5.06 -30.27 -1.64
C ARG A 59 -3.63 -29.73 -1.76
N TRP A 60 -2.72 -30.19 -0.91
CA TRP A 60 -1.30 -29.79 -0.90
C TRP A 60 -0.36 -30.91 -1.38
N SER A 61 -0.91 -32.08 -1.72
CA SER A 61 -0.14 -33.20 -2.28
C SER A 61 -0.20 -33.19 -3.81
N ALA A 62 0.83 -33.73 -4.46
CA ALA A 62 0.94 -33.74 -5.93
C ALA A 62 0.01 -34.77 -6.62
N GLY A 63 -1.07 -35.19 -5.95
CA GLY A 63 -2.01 -36.22 -6.43
C GLY A 63 -1.49 -37.65 -6.33
N GLU A 64 -0.32 -37.89 -5.73
CA GLU A 64 0.16 -39.25 -5.47
C GLU A 64 -0.70 -39.90 -4.36
N PRO A 65 -1.29 -41.08 -4.62
CA PRO A 65 -2.04 -41.81 -3.61
C PRO A 65 -1.11 -42.22 -2.46
N PRO A 66 -1.61 -42.21 -1.21
CA PRO A 66 -0.82 -42.65 -0.07
C PRO A 66 -0.40 -44.11 -0.25
N LEU A 67 0.84 -44.41 0.15
CA LEU A 67 1.35 -45.77 0.14
C LEU A 67 0.51 -46.62 1.12
N SER A 68 0.16 -47.83 0.68
CA SER A 68 -0.57 -48.80 1.50
C SER A 68 0.34 -49.98 1.81
N ALA A 69 0.38 -50.41 3.07
CA ALA A 69 1.15 -51.59 3.45
C ALA A 69 0.46 -52.87 2.94
N PRO A 70 1.22 -53.86 2.43
CA PRO A 70 0.67 -55.17 2.13
C PRO A 70 0.27 -55.88 3.43
N SER A 71 -0.90 -56.54 3.44
CA SER A 71 -1.37 -57.29 4.61
C SER A 71 -0.85 -58.73 4.62
N PHE A 72 -0.20 -59.14 5.71
CA PHE A 72 0.30 -60.50 5.89
C PHE A 72 -0.67 -61.39 6.70
N SER A 73 -1.62 -60.79 7.41
CA SER A 73 -2.71 -61.48 8.13
C SER A 73 -3.63 -62.35 7.25
N GLY A 74 -3.68 -62.11 5.95
CA GLY A 74 -4.43 -62.93 4.98
C GLY A 74 -3.74 -64.25 4.59
N THR A 75 -2.54 -64.53 5.08
CA THR A 75 -1.80 -65.75 4.73
C THR A 75 -2.23 -66.96 5.58
N PRO A 76 -2.65 -68.09 4.96
CA PRO A 76 -3.01 -69.28 5.71
C PRO A 76 -1.81 -69.82 6.52
N MET A 77 -2.07 -70.32 7.74
CA MET A 77 -1.13 -70.87 8.74
C MET A 77 -0.25 -69.90 9.55
N VAL A 78 0.17 -68.74 9.03
CA VAL A 78 1.10 -67.83 9.75
C VAL A 78 0.54 -66.42 10.00
N GLY A 79 -0.61 -66.08 9.42
CA GLY A 79 -1.19 -64.73 9.50
C GLY A 79 -1.36 -64.19 10.93
N GLN A 80 -1.69 -65.05 11.91
CA GLN A 80 -1.90 -64.63 13.31
C GLN A 80 -0.58 -64.26 14.03
N PHE A 81 0.56 -64.81 13.61
CA PHE A 81 1.89 -64.49 14.15
C PHE A 81 2.53 -63.28 13.46
N LEU A 82 2.01 -62.90 12.29
CA LEU A 82 2.49 -61.77 11.50
C LEU A 82 1.74 -60.47 11.80
N GLY A 83 0.76 -60.47 12.71
CA GLY A 83 0.04 -59.28 13.15
C GLY A 83 0.95 -58.14 13.65
N PRO A 84 1.92 -58.39 14.56
CA PRO A 84 2.86 -57.36 14.99
C PRO A 84 3.74 -56.81 13.84
N LEU A 85 3.98 -57.63 12.81
CA LEU A 85 4.70 -57.22 11.62
C LEU A 85 3.83 -56.30 10.74
N ASP A 86 2.55 -56.64 10.55
CA ASP A 86 1.54 -55.77 9.91
C ASP A 86 1.48 -54.40 10.61
N ASP A 87 1.45 -54.36 11.95
CA ASP A 87 1.43 -53.11 12.72
C ASP A 87 2.70 -52.28 12.53
N SER A 88 3.87 -52.93 12.57
CA SER A 88 5.15 -52.25 12.34
C SER A 88 5.28 -51.71 10.92
N LEU A 89 4.80 -52.44 9.92
CA LEU A 89 4.79 -52.02 8.52
C LEU A 89 3.80 -50.88 8.29
N ASN A 90 2.61 -50.95 8.88
CA ASN A 90 1.66 -49.84 8.86
C ASN A 90 2.23 -48.58 9.52
N ALA A 91 2.96 -48.72 10.63
CA ALA A 91 3.63 -47.59 11.28
C ALA A 91 4.73 -46.99 10.39
N VAL A 92 5.57 -47.82 9.76
CA VAL A 92 6.62 -47.36 8.83
C VAL A 92 6.01 -46.70 7.59
N VAL A 93 5.00 -47.32 6.98
CA VAL A 93 4.29 -46.76 5.82
C VAL A 93 3.59 -45.46 6.18
N GLY A 94 2.98 -45.38 7.37
CA GLY A 94 2.42 -44.15 7.92
C GLY A 94 3.46 -43.04 8.06
N GLY A 95 4.64 -43.35 8.60
CA GLY A 95 5.77 -42.42 8.72
C GLY A 95 6.31 -41.96 7.35
N VAL A 96 6.46 -42.88 6.40
CA VAL A 96 6.88 -42.56 5.02
C VAL A 96 5.85 -41.67 4.33
N ASN A 97 4.56 -41.96 4.51
CA ASN A 97 3.48 -41.17 3.93
C ASN A 97 3.43 -39.76 4.54
N ALA A 98 3.67 -39.62 5.84
CA ALA A 98 3.80 -38.31 6.50
C ALA A 98 5.02 -37.53 5.97
N PHE A 99 6.16 -38.19 5.75
CA PHE A 99 7.32 -37.57 5.15
C PHE A 99 7.08 -37.15 3.70
N LEU A 100 6.41 -38.00 2.90
CA LEU A 100 6.03 -37.70 1.52
C LEU A 100 5.11 -36.49 1.46
N ALA A 101 4.08 -36.45 2.33
CA ALA A 101 3.17 -35.33 2.45
C ALA A 101 3.89 -34.03 2.83
N PHE A 102 4.83 -34.09 3.78
CA PHE A 102 5.66 -32.94 4.14
C PHE A 102 6.53 -32.48 2.97
N LYS A 103 7.24 -33.41 2.31
CA LYS A 103 8.09 -33.12 1.15
C LYS A 103 7.33 -32.46 0.01
N GLN A 104 6.07 -32.84 -0.20
CA GLN A 104 5.21 -32.26 -1.23
C GLN A 104 4.64 -30.88 -0.82
N ALA A 105 4.27 -30.70 0.46
CA ALA A 105 3.77 -29.43 0.98
C ALA A 105 4.87 -28.36 1.13
N LEU A 106 6.11 -28.78 1.39
CA LEU A 106 7.26 -27.91 1.62
C LEU A 106 7.56 -26.92 0.47
N PRO A 107 7.68 -27.34 -0.81
CA PRO A 107 7.92 -26.42 -1.92
C PRO A 107 6.76 -25.43 -2.13
N ILE A 108 5.52 -25.83 -1.81
CA ILE A 108 4.36 -24.94 -1.87
C ILE A 108 4.47 -23.87 -0.80
N ALA A 109 4.74 -24.26 0.44
CA ALA A 109 4.96 -23.32 1.55
C ALA A 109 6.16 -22.39 1.31
N LEU A 110 7.27 -22.93 0.80
CA LEU A 110 8.45 -22.16 0.42
C LEU A 110 8.18 -21.20 -0.73
N GLY A 111 7.27 -21.54 -1.66
CA GLY A 111 6.80 -20.62 -2.70
C GLY A 111 6.19 -19.37 -2.09
N PHE A 112 5.25 -19.54 -1.15
CA PHE A 112 4.62 -18.42 -0.44
C PHE A 112 5.61 -17.62 0.43
N LEU A 113 6.47 -18.31 1.17
CA LEU A 113 7.52 -17.64 1.97
C LEU A 113 8.52 -16.88 1.08
N GLY A 114 8.89 -17.46 -0.06
CA GLY A 114 9.75 -16.82 -1.05
C GLY A 114 9.12 -15.55 -1.59
N THR A 115 7.84 -15.61 -1.99
CA THR A 115 7.08 -14.43 -2.43
C THR A 115 7.01 -13.35 -1.34
N SER A 116 6.79 -13.74 -0.08
CA SER A 116 6.85 -12.82 1.07
C SER A 116 8.25 -12.20 1.23
N GLY A 117 9.31 -13.00 1.12
CA GLY A 117 10.70 -12.54 1.22
C GLY A 117 11.04 -11.50 0.16
N TRP A 118 10.64 -11.73 -1.10
CA TRP A 118 10.79 -10.75 -2.17
C TRP A 118 10.01 -9.47 -1.91
N ALA A 119 8.77 -9.57 -1.42
CA ALA A 119 7.97 -8.41 -1.06
C ALA A 119 8.63 -7.58 0.04
N LEU A 120 9.23 -8.22 1.06
CA LEU A 120 10.00 -7.54 2.10
C LEU A 120 11.26 -6.87 1.55
N LEU A 121 11.99 -7.53 0.64
CA LEU A 121 13.14 -6.92 -0.03
C LEU A 121 12.74 -5.66 -0.81
N VAL A 122 11.62 -5.70 -1.54
CA VAL A 122 11.07 -4.54 -2.27
C VAL A 122 10.55 -3.46 -1.32
N SER A 123 10.08 -3.83 -0.12
CA SER A 123 9.56 -2.87 0.87
C SER A 123 10.62 -1.88 1.36
N PHE A 124 11.89 -2.30 1.43
CA PHE A 124 12.99 -1.49 1.95
C PHE A 124 13.28 -0.25 1.07
N PRO A 125 13.55 -0.39 -0.25
CA PRO A 125 13.72 0.75 -1.13
C PRO A 125 12.44 1.59 -1.26
N LEU A 126 11.25 0.96 -1.20
CA LEU A 126 9.99 1.70 -1.17
C LEU A 126 9.86 2.59 0.07
N GLY A 127 10.31 2.11 1.23
CA GLY A 127 10.31 2.88 2.47
C GLY A 127 11.20 4.10 2.36
N ILE A 128 12.40 3.95 1.81
CA ILE A 128 13.33 5.06 1.55
C ILE A 128 12.70 6.06 0.56
N LEU A 129 12.07 5.58 -0.51
CA LEU A 129 11.41 6.46 -1.48
C LEU A 129 10.26 7.24 -0.82
N ALA A 130 9.45 6.58 0.02
CA ALA A 130 8.34 7.19 0.72
C ALA A 130 8.77 8.28 1.69
N THR A 131 9.88 8.09 2.42
CA THR A 131 10.44 9.10 3.32
C THR A 131 11.01 10.29 2.55
N VAL A 132 11.73 10.06 1.45
CA VAL A 132 12.26 11.12 0.58
C VAL A 132 11.14 11.97 -0.02
N ILE A 133 10.09 11.32 -0.56
CA ILE A 133 8.92 12.01 -1.12
C ILE A 133 8.20 12.83 -0.03
N SER A 134 8.01 12.26 1.16
CA SER A 134 7.41 12.97 2.30
C SER A 134 8.21 14.22 2.66
N TYR A 135 9.54 14.08 2.75
CA TYR A 135 10.45 15.17 3.06
C TYR A 135 10.37 16.31 2.03
N ILE A 136 10.36 15.99 0.73
CA ILE A 136 10.25 16.99 -0.34
C ILE A 136 8.89 17.71 -0.28
N LEU A 137 7.80 16.97 -0.06
CA LEU A 137 6.45 17.54 0.07
C LEU A 137 6.34 18.48 1.27
N GLU A 138 6.90 18.11 2.41
CA GLU A 138 6.95 18.97 3.60
C GLU A 138 7.80 20.22 3.37
N ARG A 139 8.95 20.07 2.71
CA ARG A 139 9.82 21.20 2.34
C ARG A 139 9.09 22.20 1.44
N ARG A 140 8.37 21.72 0.43
CA ARG A 140 7.57 22.58 -0.47
C ARG A 140 6.48 23.33 0.29
N ARG A 141 5.76 22.65 1.18
CA ARG A 141 4.72 23.30 1.99
C ARG A 141 5.26 24.41 2.89
N LYS A 142 6.45 24.24 3.46
CA LYS A 142 7.09 25.30 4.26
C LYS A 142 7.42 26.52 3.41
N ALA A 143 7.97 26.31 2.20
CA ALA A 143 8.27 27.39 1.27
C ALA A 143 7.01 28.14 0.80
N ASP A 144 5.91 27.43 0.56
CA ASP A 144 4.64 28.06 0.18
C ASP A 144 4.05 28.87 1.35
N PHE A 145 4.12 28.35 2.58
CA PHE A 145 3.67 29.07 3.78
C PHE A 145 4.45 30.37 4.03
N GLU A 146 5.77 30.36 3.81
CA GLU A 146 6.60 31.58 3.92
C GLU A 146 6.18 32.64 2.90
N LYS A 147 5.87 32.25 1.66
CA LYS A 147 5.35 33.18 0.64
C LYS A 147 4.01 33.77 1.04
N TYR A 148 3.07 32.94 1.49
CA TYR A 148 1.76 33.44 1.95
C TYR A 148 1.90 34.41 3.13
N ARG A 149 2.81 34.12 4.07
CA ARG A 149 3.09 35.02 5.21
C ARG A 149 3.67 36.35 4.75
N ALA A 150 4.63 36.34 3.82
CA ALA A 150 5.19 37.57 3.25
C ALA A 150 4.13 38.42 2.55
N THR A 151 3.21 37.80 1.79
CA THR A 151 2.09 38.51 1.17
C THR A 151 1.14 39.11 2.20
N VAL A 152 0.80 38.38 3.27
CA VAL A 152 -0.06 38.90 4.34
C VAL A 152 0.59 40.07 5.07
N ASP A 153 1.88 39.99 5.35
CA ASP A 153 2.62 41.07 6.00
C ASP A 153 2.69 42.31 5.11
N GLN A 154 2.90 42.14 3.80
CA GLN A 154 2.82 43.25 2.84
C GLN A 154 1.42 43.89 2.81
N LEU A 155 0.35 43.08 2.72
CA LEU A 155 -1.02 43.60 2.72
C LEU A 155 -1.35 44.37 3.99
N LYS A 156 -0.84 43.96 5.16
CA LYS A 156 -1.01 44.71 6.41
C LYS A 156 -0.36 46.08 6.37
N VAL A 157 0.86 46.17 5.83
CA VAL A 157 1.58 47.45 5.67
C VAL A 157 0.81 48.38 4.76
N GLU A 158 0.31 47.87 3.63
CA GLU A 158 -0.52 48.65 2.69
C GLU A 158 -1.81 49.14 3.37
N LEU A 159 -2.46 48.31 4.20
CA LEU A 159 -3.67 48.67 4.94
C LEU A 159 -3.41 49.75 6.00
N GLU A 160 -2.28 49.66 6.72
CA GLU A 160 -1.87 50.70 7.65
C GLU A 160 -1.57 52.02 6.94
N GLN A 161 -0.98 51.96 5.75
CA GLN A 161 -0.69 53.15 4.95
C GLN A 161 -1.97 53.82 4.45
N VAL A 162 -2.93 53.05 3.93
CA VAL A 162 -4.25 53.55 3.53
C VAL A 162 -5.01 54.12 4.74
N LYS A 163 -4.97 53.43 5.89
CA LYS A 163 -5.56 53.93 7.13
C LYS A 163 -4.95 55.27 7.57
N ARG A 164 -3.62 55.42 7.47
CA ARG A 164 -2.95 56.69 7.77
C ARG A 164 -3.34 57.78 6.77
N GLN A 165 -3.40 57.47 5.48
CA GLN A 165 -3.81 58.43 4.44
C GLN A 165 -5.23 58.93 4.63
N ILE A 166 -6.18 58.06 5.00
CA ILE A 166 -7.56 58.45 5.31
C ILE A 166 -7.60 59.26 6.61
N SER A 167 -6.84 58.85 7.63
CA SER A 167 -6.78 59.57 8.91
C SER A 167 -6.09 60.93 8.80
N SER A 168 -5.18 61.12 7.84
CA SER A 168 -4.54 62.41 7.54
C SER A 168 -5.27 63.22 6.47
N GLY A 169 -6.11 62.57 5.67
CA GLY A 169 -6.80 63.16 4.51
C GLY A 169 -8.16 63.77 4.83
N ASN A 170 -8.72 63.55 6.02
CA ASN A 170 -10.01 64.14 6.41
C ASN A 170 -9.90 65.52 7.08
N SER A 171 -8.75 66.21 6.93
CA SER A 171 -8.51 67.57 7.45
C SER A 171 -8.11 68.57 6.35
N LEU A 172 -8.56 68.34 5.10
CA LEU A 172 -8.35 69.26 4.01
C LEU A 172 -9.55 69.35 3.07
N ASP A 173 -10.74 69.46 3.65
CA ASP A 173 -11.92 70.00 2.97
C ASP A 173 -12.13 71.44 3.47
N THR A 174 -11.34 72.38 2.96
CA THR A 174 -11.66 73.82 2.77
C THR A 174 -10.45 74.50 2.14
N ALA A 175 -10.27 74.38 0.83
CA ALA A 175 -9.54 75.34 0.01
C ALA A 175 -9.75 75.01 -1.48
N LEU A 176 -10.92 75.39 -2.00
CA LEU A 176 -11.14 75.50 -3.45
C LEU A 176 -10.34 76.70 -3.98
N PRO A 177 -9.39 76.52 -4.92
CA PRO A 177 -8.90 77.64 -5.71
C PRO A 177 -9.82 77.84 -6.92
N ALA A 178 -10.12 79.11 -7.18
CA ALA A 178 -10.77 79.57 -8.38
C ALA A 178 -9.87 79.38 -9.61
N GLY A 179 -10.49 79.17 -10.78
CA GLY A 179 -9.87 79.35 -12.09
C GLY A 179 -9.85 78.10 -12.96
N ASP A 180 -10.79 78.00 -13.90
CA ASP A 180 -10.52 78.04 -15.35
C ASP A 180 -11.82 77.69 -16.08
N GLU A 181 -12.39 78.67 -16.79
CA GLU A 181 -12.03 79.02 -18.17
C GLU A 181 -12.65 78.02 -19.14
N VAL A 182 -13.82 78.42 -19.61
CA VAL A 182 -14.57 77.81 -20.69
C VAL A 182 -13.76 78.00 -21.97
N THR A 183 -13.24 76.92 -22.54
CA THR A 183 -12.94 76.86 -23.98
C THR A 183 -13.45 75.55 -24.57
N ASP A 184 -14.60 75.71 -25.20
CA ASP A 184 -15.27 74.82 -26.12
C ASP A 184 -14.45 74.70 -27.42
N VAL A 185 -13.88 73.52 -27.73
CA VAL A 185 -13.69 73.06 -29.11
C VAL A 185 -13.66 71.51 -29.16
N ARG A 186 -14.75 70.93 -29.65
CA ARG A 186 -14.79 69.61 -30.34
C ARG A 186 -15.29 69.92 -31.76
N PRO A 187 -14.70 69.37 -32.86
CA PRO A 187 -15.17 68.07 -33.30
C PRO A 187 -14.19 67.13 -34.05
N GLU A 188 -14.59 65.85 -33.98
CA GLU A 188 -14.52 64.83 -35.04
C GLU A 188 -13.16 64.40 -35.62
N LEU A 189 -12.63 63.34 -35.02
CA LEU A 189 -11.75 62.39 -35.68
C LEU A 189 -12.52 61.58 -36.74
N LEU A 190 -12.36 61.99 -37.99
CA LEU A 190 -12.57 61.19 -39.19
C LEU A 190 -11.36 60.24 -39.40
N ARG A 191 -11.64 58.94 -39.34
CA ARG A 191 -11.44 57.99 -40.46
C ARG A 191 -10.02 57.54 -40.86
N ARG A 192 -9.86 56.21 -40.72
CA ARG A 192 -9.21 55.20 -41.60
C ARG A 192 -7.71 54.94 -41.50
N GLY A 193 -7.41 53.65 -41.46
CA GLY A 193 -6.14 52.99 -41.75
C GLY A 193 -6.21 51.56 -41.27
#